data_AF-A0A2R9APN8-F1
#
_entry.id   AF-A0A2R9APN8-F1
#
_cell.length_a   1.000
_cell.length_b   1.000
_cell.length_c   1.000
_cell.angle_alpha   90.00
_cell.angle_beta   90.00
_cell.angle_gamma   90.00
#
_symmetry.space_group_name_H-M   'P 1'
#
loop_
_entity.id
_entity.type
_entity.pdbx_description
1 polymer ?
#
loop_
_entity_poly.entity_id
_entity_poly.type
_entity_poly.pdbx_seq_one_letter_code
_entity_poly.pdbx_strand_id
1 'polypeptide(L)'
;MPGRGRCPDCGSTELVEDSHYSQSQLVCSDCGCVVTEGVLTTTFSDEGNLREVTYSRSTGENEQVSRSQQRGLRRVRDLCRVLQLPPTFEDTAVAYYQQAYRHSGIRAARLQKKEVLVGCCVLITCRQHNWPLTMGAICTLLYADLDVFSSTYMQIVKLLGLDVPSLCLAELVKTYCSSFKLFQASPSVPAKYVEDKEKMLSRTMQLVELANETWLVTGRHPLPVITAATFLAWQSLQPADRLSCSLARFCKLANVDLPYPASSRLQELLAVLLRMAEQLAWLRVLRLDKRSVVKHIGDLLQHRQSLVRSAFRDGTAEVETREKEPPGWGQGQGEGEVGNNSLGLPQGKRPASPALLLPPCMLKSPKRICPVPPVSTVTGDENISDSEIEQYLRTPQEVRDFQRAQAARQAATSVPNPP
;
A
#
# COMPACT_ATOMS: atom_id res chain seq x y z
N MET A 1 24.36 -63.46 -3.83
CA MET A 1 23.28 -63.18 -4.81
C MET A 1 22.88 -64.50 -5.46
N PRO A 2 21.83 -65.20 -4.99
CA PRO A 2 21.22 -66.30 -5.73
C PRO A 2 20.38 -65.72 -6.89
N GLY A 3 20.38 -66.40 -8.04
CA GLY A 3 19.79 -65.93 -9.29
C GLY A 3 18.29 -65.64 -9.19
N ARG A 4 17.89 -64.43 -9.57
CA ARG A 4 16.48 -64.01 -9.64
C ARG A 4 15.75 -64.83 -10.70
N GLY A 5 14.73 -65.59 -10.29
CA GLY A 5 13.70 -66.13 -11.18
C GLY A 5 13.62 -67.65 -11.37
N ARG A 6 14.23 -68.47 -10.49
CA ARG A 6 14.06 -69.93 -10.51
C ARG A 6 13.72 -70.47 -9.14
N CYS A 7 12.89 -71.51 -9.09
CA CYS A 7 12.56 -72.24 -7.87
C CYS A 7 13.83 -72.91 -7.29
N PRO A 8 14.13 -72.76 -5.99
CA PRO A 8 15.31 -73.35 -5.37
C PRO A 8 15.26 -74.89 -5.27
N ASP A 9 14.07 -75.48 -5.21
CA ASP A 9 13.93 -76.94 -5.07
C ASP A 9 13.92 -77.69 -6.40
N CYS A 10 13.13 -77.22 -7.39
CA CYS A 10 12.96 -77.94 -8.65
C CYS A 10 13.63 -77.25 -9.86
N GLY A 11 14.14 -76.03 -9.70
CA GLY A 11 14.79 -75.26 -10.78
C GLY A 11 13.84 -74.67 -11.84
N SER A 12 12.52 -74.86 -11.67
CA SER A 12 11.49 -74.33 -12.59
C SER A 12 11.47 -72.80 -12.60
N THR A 13 11.14 -72.23 -13.76
CA THR A 13 10.97 -70.79 -13.99
C THR A 13 9.52 -70.32 -13.82
N GLU A 14 8.56 -71.24 -13.72
CA GLU A 14 7.13 -70.92 -13.63
C GLU A 14 6.71 -70.66 -12.17
N LEU A 15 6.93 -69.40 -11.75
CA LEU A 15 6.55 -68.88 -10.44
C LEU A 15 5.27 -68.04 -10.56
N VAL A 16 4.27 -68.37 -9.76
CA VAL A 16 2.95 -67.71 -9.75
C VAL A 16 2.78 -66.95 -8.44
N GLU A 17 2.27 -65.73 -8.53
CA GLU A 17 1.96 -64.89 -7.37
C GLU A 17 0.53 -65.16 -6.91
N ASP A 18 0.39 -65.75 -5.72
CA ASP A 18 -0.90 -66.06 -5.09
C ASP A 18 -1.25 -64.98 -4.06
N SER A 19 -2.49 -64.47 -4.13
CA SER A 19 -3.00 -63.39 -3.27
C SER A 19 -4.27 -63.79 -2.51
N HIS A 20 -4.63 -65.07 -2.45
CA HIS A 20 -5.89 -65.53 -1.86
C HIS A 20 -6.01 -65.33 -0.33
N TYR A 21 -4.92 -65.09 0.40
CA TYR A 21 -4.92 -64.98 1.87
C TYR A 21 -4.15 -63.74 2.37
N SER A 22 -4.67 -62.54 2.07
CA SER A 22 -4.27 -61.21 2.61
C SER A 22 -2.77 -60.82 2.57
N GLN A 23 -1.90 -61.68 2.09
CA GLN A 23 -0.48 -61.50 1.84
C GLN A 23 -0.16 -62.09 0.48
N SER A 24 0.61 -61.38 -0.35
CA SER A 24 1.08 -61.93 -1.61
C SER A 24 2.24 -62.88 -1.34
N GLN A 25 2.15 -64.09 -1.89
CA GLN A 25 3.20 -65.11 -1.83
C GLN A 25 3.59 -65.51 -3.25
N LEU A 26 4.88 -65.71 -3.48
CA LEU A 26 5.40 -66.21 -4.75
C LEU A 26 5.66 -67.71 -4.62
N VAL A 27 4.90 -68.52 -5.35
CA VAL A 27 4.91 -69.97 -5.24
C VAL A 27 5.25 -70.60 -6.59
N CYS A 28 6.05 -71.66 -6.60
CA CYS A 28 6.31 -72.42 -7.80
C CYS A 28 5.10 -73.29 -8.17
N SER A 29 4.63 -73.17 -9.42
CA SER A 29 3.48 -73.93 -9.92
C SER A 29 3.74 -75.44 -10.03
N ASP A 30 4.99 -75.85 -10.28
CA ASP A 30 5.32 -77.25 -10.55
C ASP A 30 5.54 -78.10 -9.29
N CYS A 31 6.11 -77.51 -8.22
CA CYS A 31 6.45 -78.24 -7.00
C CYS A 31 5.79 -77.69 -5.73
N GLY A 32 5.07 -76.56 -5.81
CA GLY A 32 4.42 -75.92 -4.67
C GLY A 32 5.39 -75.22 -3.69
N CYS A 33 6.68 -75.12 -4.03
CA CYS A 33 7.67 -74.48 -3.17
C CYS A 33 7.43 -72.96 -3.11
N VAL A 34 7.28 -72.41 -1.89
CA VAL A 34 7.13 -70.98 -1.65
C VAL A 34 8.51 -70.32 -1.74
N VAL A 35 8.72 -69.54 -2.80
CA VAL A 35 10.01 -68.89 -3.08
C VAL A 35 10.19 -67.62 -2.25
N THR A 36 9.11 -66.85 -2.08
CA THR A 36 9.08 -65.70 -1.18
C THR A 36 7.70 -65.57 -0.57
N GLU A 37 7.63 -65.59 0.76
CA GLU A 37 6.45 -65.20 1.50
C GLU A 37 6.51 -63.69 1.77
N GLY A 38 5.38 -62.99 1.60
CA GLY A 38 5.25 -61.59 2.00
C GLY A 38 5.37 -61.46 3.52
N VAL A 39 6.60 -61.37 4.01
CA VAL A 39 6.85 -61.36 5.46
C VAL A 39 6.16 -60.15 6.10
N LEU A 40 5.26 -60.39 7.06
CA LEU A 40 4.93 -59.41 8.11
C LEU A 40 6.13 -59.24 9.04
N THR A 41 7.29 -58.89 8.49
CA THR A 41 8.40 -58.38 9.30
C THR A 41 8.17 -56.89 9.38
N THR A 42 7.93 -56.41 10.59
CA THR A 42 8.41 -55.11 11.02
C THR A 42 9.87 -55.03 10.57
N THR A 43 10.08 -54.37 9.42
CA THR A 43 11.40 -54.22 8.79
C THR A 43 12.41 -53.72 9.82
N PHE A 44 13.70 -53.95 9.61
CA PHE A 44 14.81 -53.41 10.42
C PHE A 44 14.68 -51.91 10.78
N SER A 45 13.86 -51.16 10.04
CA SER A 45 13.37 -49.80 10.34
C SER A 45 12.56 -49.67 11.65
N ASP A 46 11.93 -50.73 12.15
CA ASP A 46 11.08 -50.77 13.34
C ASP A 46 11.81 -51.26 14.60
N GLU A 47 12.93 -51.98 14.47
CA GLU A 47 13.83 -52.25 15.61
C GLU A 47 14.53 -50.97 16.12
N GLY A 48 14.51 -49.89 15.33
CA GLY A 48 14.88 -48.55 15.78
C GLY A 48 14.04 -48.02 16.94
N ASN A 49 12.85 -48.62 17.17
CA ASN A 49 11.93 -48.28 18.26
C ASN A 49 12.13 -49.11 19.54
N LEU A 50 13.01 -50.13 19.52
CA LEU A 50 13.38 -50.93 20.69
C LEU A 50 14.82 -50.67 21.17
N ARG A 51 15.50 -49.66 20.59
CA ARG A 51 16.73 -49.12 21.17
C ARG A 51 16.41 -48.35 22.44
N GLU A 52 17.17 -48.63 23.49
CA GLU A 52 17.29 -47.81 24.69
C GLU A 52 17.24 -46.34 24.28
N VAL A 53 16.21 -45.62 24.75
CA VAL A 53 16.09 -44.18 24.55
C VAL A 53 17.26 -43.57 25.29
N THR A 54 18.39 -43.41 24.60
CA THR A 54 19.54 -42.70 25.14
C THR A 54 19.01 -41.35 25.60
N TYR A 55 19.26 -40.97 26.86
CA TYR A 55 18.72 -39.72 27.43
C TYR A 55 18.94 -38.54 26.48
N SER A 56 20.08 -38.51 25.78
CA SER A 56 20.46 -37.56 24.72
C SER A 56 19.61 -37.54 23.44
N ARG A 57 18.84 -38.60 23.10
CA ARG A 57 17.81 -38.56 22.03
C ARG A 57 16.47 -38.03 22.53
N SER A 58 16.18 -38.13 23.83
CA SER A 58 14.97 -37.54 24.45
C SER A 58 15.17 -36.07 24.85
N THR A 59 16.41 -35.68 25.16
CA THR A 59 16.85 -34.30 25.45
C THR A 59 17.67 -33.71 24.31
N GLY A 60 17.79 -34.42 23.19
CA GLY A 60 18.40 -33.90 21.98
C GLY A 60 17.63 -32.66 21.59
N GLU A 61 18.30 -31.51 21.60
CA GLU A 61 17.79 -30.21 21.15
C GLU A 61 17.44 -30.27 19.66
N ASN A 62 16.45 -31.07 19.26
CA ASN A 62 15.68 -30.74 18.09
C ASN A 62 14.99 -29.45 18.46
N GLU A 63 15.51 -28.33 17.97
CA GLU A 63 15.10 -26.96 18.30
C GLU A 63 13.57 -26.87 18.25
N GLN A 64 12.93 -27.08 19.41
CA GLN A 64 11.52 -27.39 19.43
C GLN A 64 10.80 -26.08 19.16
N VAL A 65 10.02 -26.07 18.07
CA VAL A 65 9.35 -24.86 17.57
C VAL A 65 8.63 -24.17 18.72
N SER A 66 9.03 -22.94 19.02
CA SER A 66 8.50 -22.23 20.19
C SER A 66 6.97 -22.12 20.12
N ARG A 67 6.28 -22.18 21.27
CA ARG A 67 4.79 -22.11 21.32
C ARG A 67 4.25 -20.86 20.62
N SER A 68 4.96 -19.75 20.73
CA SER A 68 4.63 -18.48 20.07
C SER A 68 4.77 -18.58 18.55
N GLN A 69 5.82 -19.22 18.04
CA GLN A 69 5.99 -19.50 16.62
C GLN A 69 4.90 -20.44 16.09
N GLN A 70 4.56 -21.52 16.81
CA GLN A 70 3.46 -22.41 16.42
C GLN A 70 2.10 -21.68 16.33
N ARG A 71 1.84 -20.72 17.24
CA ARG A 71 0.64 -19.87 17.17
C ARG A 71 0.69 -18.91 15.97
N GLY A 72 1.84 -18.31 15.71
CA GLY A 72 2.07 -17.44 14.55
C GLY A 72 1.83 -18.18 13.23
N LEU A 73 2.41 -19.36 13.07
CA LEU A 73 2.25 -20.19 11.88
C LEU A 73 0.80 -20.60 11.63
N ARG A 74 0.03 -20.91 12.69
CA ARG A 74 -1.43 -21.13 12.55
C ARG A 74 -2.14 -19.89 12.06
N ARG A 75 -1.89 -18.73 12.67
CA ARG A 75 -2.48 -17.45 12.26
C ARG A 75 -2.13 -17.05 10.82
N VAL A 76 -0.94 -17.36 10.32
CA VAL A 76 -0.57 -17.12 8.91
C VAL A 76 -1.50 -17.89 7.99
N ARG A 77 -1.68 -19.19 8.25
CA ARG A 77 -2.59 -20.05 7.47
C ARG A 77 -4.04 -19.58 7.56
N ASP A 78 -4.49 -19.26 8.77
CA ASP A 78 -5.85 -18.74 9.00
C ASP A 78 -6.08 -17.45 8.21
N LEU A 79 -5.11 -16.52 8.20
CA LEU A 79 -5.22 -15.26 7.46
C LEU A 79 -5.26 -15.48 5.94
N CYS A 80 -4.44 -16.40 5.41
CA CYS A 80 -4.49 -16.76 3.98
C CYS A 80 -5.86 -17.31 3.58
N ARG A 81 -6.48 -18.14 4.44
CA ARG A 81 -7.81 -18.72 4.21
C ARG A 81 -8.94 -17.69 4.31
N VAL A 82 -8.88 -16.78 5.29
CA VAL A 82 -9.83 -15.67 5.42
C VAL A 82 -9.80 -14.76 4.19
N LEU A 83 -8.60 -14.51 3.66
CA LEU A 83 -8.40 -13.74 2.44
C LEU A 83 -8.70 -14.51 1.15
N GLN A 84 -9.04 -15.81 1.25
CA GLN A 84 -9.29 -16.70 0.12
C GLN A 84 -8.14 -16.71 -0.91
N LEU A 85 -6.89 -16.74 -0.42
CA LEU A 85 -5.71 -16.77 -1.28
C LEU A 85 -5.49 -18.16 -1.90
N PRO A 86 -4.84 -18.26 -3.08
CA PRO A 86 -4.43 -19.55 -3.63
C PRO A 86 -3.51 -20.33 -2.67
N PRO A 87 -3.55 -21.67 -2.69
CA PRO A 87 -2.85 -22.49 -1.68
C PRO A 87 -1.32 -22.31 -1.69
N THR A 88 -0.72 -21.99 -2.84
CA THR A 88 0.72 -21.72 -2.97
C THR A 88 1.20 -20.53 -2.14
N PHE A 89 0.30 -19.61 -1.80
CA PHE A 89 0.62 -18.42 -1.00
C PHE A 89 0.77 -18.80 0.48
N GLU A 90 0.03 -19.82 0.94
CA GLU A 90 0.07 -20.27 2.35
C GLU A 90 1.47 -20.79 2.71
N ASP A 91 2.04 -21.64 1.86
CA ASP A 91 3.37 -22.22 2.07
C ASP A 91 4.49 -21.17 2.04
N THR A 92 4.40 -20.23 1.10
CA THR A 92 5.37 -19.14 0.94
C THR A 92 5.35 -18.20 2.14
N ALA A 93 4.17 -17.81 2.61
CA ALA A 93 4.02 -16.95 3.79
C ALA A 93 4.50 -17.64 5.07
N VAL A 94 4.24 -18.95 5.21
CA VAL A 94 4.73 -19.79 6.30
C VAL A 94 6.26 -19.84 6.30
N ALA A 95 6.89 -20.04 5.14
CA ALA A 95 8.34 -20.05 5.00
C ALA A 95 8.96 -18.70 5.41
N TYR A 96 8.39 -17.58 4.99
CA TYR A 96 8.85 -16.26 5.43
C TYR A 96 8.72 -16.05 6.93
N TYR A 97 7.64 -16.52 7.55
CA TYR A 97 7.48 -16.40 9.00
C TYR A 97 8.52 -17.25 9.75
N GLN A 98 8.82 -18.45 9.28
CA GLN A 98 9.87 -19.30 9.84
C GLN A 98 11.25 -18.66 9.69
N GLN A 99 11.56 -18.12 8.51
CA GLN A 99 12.81 -17.42 8.25
C GLN A 99 12.95 -16.18 9.15
N ALA A 100 11.89 -15.39 9.31
CA ALA A 100 11.84 -14.25 10.22
C ALA A 100 12.17 -14.66 11.67
N TYR A 101 11.63 -15.79 12.13
CA TYR A 101 11.81 -16.27 13.49
C TYR A 101 13.23 -16.80 13.80
N ARG A 102 14.08 -17.03 12.79
CA ARG A 102 15.49 -17.38 13.01
C ARG A 102 16.31 -16.22 13.57
N HIS A 103 15.86 -14.99 13.39
CA HIS A 103 16.56 -13.80 13.86
C HIS A 103 16.22 -13.46 15.32
N SER A 104 17.24 -13.20 16.13
CA SER A 104 17.11 -12.89 17.56
C SER A 104 16.17 -11.71 17.85
N GLY A 105 16.24 -10.64 17.06
CA GLY A 105 15.39 -9.46 17.21
C GLY A 105 13.89 -9.72 17.04
N ILE A 106 13.52 -10.73 16.24
CA ILE A 106 12.12 -11.15 16.06
C ILE A 106 11.69 -12.12 17.17
N ARG A 107 12.58 -13.03 17.57
CA ARG A 107 12.31 -13.96 18.70
C ARG A 107 12.05 -13.21 20.00
N ALA A 108 12.85 -12.18 20.28
CA ALA A 108 12.72 -11.34 21.47
C ALA A 108 11.65 -10.23 21.32
N ALA A 109 10.97 -10.13 20.17
CA ALA A 109 10.00 -9.08 19.94
C ALA A 109 8.77 -9.20 20.86
N ARG A 110 8.16 -8.04 21.14
CA ARG A 110 6.89 -7.92 21.86
C ARG A 110 5.75 -8.65 21.14
N LEU A 111 4.71 -9.01 21.89
CA LEU A 111 3.57 -9.76 21.37
C LEU A 111 2.91 -9.05 20.17
N GLN A 112 2.60 -7.77 20.30
CA GLN A 112 1.97 -6.98 19.22
C GLN A 112 2.78 -7.03 17.91
N LYS A 113 4.12 -6.98 18.01
CA LYS A 113 5.01 -7.08 16.85
C LYS A 113 4.95 -8.45 16.19
N LYS A 114 4.86 -9.51 17.00
CA LYS A 114 4.70 -10.90 16.52
C LYS A 114 3.33 -11.14 15.87
N GLU A 115 2.30 -10.42 16.28
CA GLU A 115 0.97 -10.48 15.67
C GLU A 115 0.96 -9.81 14.30
N VAL A 116 1.48 -8.58 14.18
CA VAL A 116 1.55 -7.90 12.88
C VAL A 116 2.54 -8.55 11.91
N LEU A 117 3.56 -9.27 12.42
CA LEU A 117 4.49 -10.04 11.59
C LEU A 117 3.76 -11.08 10.73
N VAL A 118 2.68 -11.67 11.23
CA VAL A 118 1.81 -12.58 10.46
C VAL A 118 1.31 -11.88 9.19
N GLY A 119 0.74 -10.69 9.33
CA GLY A 119 0.25 -9.90 8.22
C GLY A 119 1.36 -9.40 7.30
N CYS A 120 2.56 -9.13 7.82
CA CYS A 120 3.72 -8.73 7.01
C CYS A 120 4.16 -9.86 6.07
N CYS A 121 4.28 -11.10 6.56
CA CYS A 121 4.66 -12.25 5.75
C CYS A 121 3.64 -12.54 4.64
N VAL A 122 2.34 -12.44 4.97
CA VAL A 122 1.27 -12.58 3.96
C VAL A 122 1.31 -11.44 2.95
N LEU A 123 1.52 -10.20 3.39
CA LEU A 123 1.61 -9.04 2.49
C LEU A 123 2.76 -9.18 1.49
N ILE A 124 3.95 -9.57 1.95
CA ILE A 124 5.13 -9.76 1.09
C ILE A 124 4.81 -10.79 0.00
N THR A 125 4.23 -11.91 0.40
CA THR A 125 3.81 -12.98 -0.54
C THR A 125 2.80 -12.44 -1.56
N CYS A 126 1.78 -11.70 -1.09
CA CYS A 126 0.79 -11.07 -1.98
C CYS A 126 1.45 -10.10 -2.97
N ARG A 127 2.44 -9.30 -2.55
CA ARG A 127 3.14 -8.36 -3.44
C ARG A 127 3.94 -9.06 -4.53
N GLN A 128 4.61 -10.16 -4.21
CA GLN A 128 5.38 -10.94 -5.19
C GLN A 128 4.50 -11.54 -6.29
N HIS A 129 3.25 -11.90 -5.94
CA HIS A 129 2.28 -12.44 -6.89
C HIS A 129 1.31 -11.40 -7.46
N ASN A 130 1.58 -10.10 -7.31
CA ASN A 130 0.71 -9.01 -7.75
C ASN A 130 -0.73 -9.06 -7.20
N TRP A 131 -0.96 -9.75 -6.07
CA TRP A 131 -2.25 -9.78 -5.41
C TRP A 131 -2.52 -8.43 -4.71
N PRO A 132 -3.65 -7.76 -5.00
CA PRO A 132 -3.86 -6.34 -4.68
C PRO A 132 -4.28 -6.08 -3.23
N LEU A 133 -3.48 -6.54 -2.28
CA LEU A 133 -3.72 -6.38 -0.85
C LEU A 133 -3.04 -5.11 -0.31
N THR A 134 -3.83 -4.25 0.34
CA THR A 134 -3.33 -3.01 0.94
C THR A 134 -2.93 -3.22 2.40
N MET A 135 -1.96 -2.43 2.90
CA MET A 135 -1.55 -2.47 4.31
C MET A 135 -2.75 -2.17 5.24
N GLY A 136 -3.56 -1.15 4.89
CA GLY A 136 -4.75 -0.79 5.65
C GLY A 136 -5.75 -1.95 5.77
N ALA A 137 -6.04 -2.66 4.68
CA ALA A 137 -6.97 -3.80 4.71
C ALA A 137 -6.48 -4.93 5.64
N ILE A 138 -5.19 -5.25 5.63
CA ILE A 138 -4.61 -6.24 6.55
C ILE A 138 -4.71 -5.76 7.99
N CYS A 139 -4.36 -4.49 8.25
CA CYS A 139 -4.46 -3.90 9.59
C CYS A 139 -5.90 -3.94 10.12
N THR A 140 -6.90 -3.66 9.26
CA THR A 140 -8.31 -3.77 9.62
C THR A 140 -8.72 -5.21 9.96
N LEU A 141 -8.26 -6.20 9.20
CA LEU A 141 -8.55 -7.63 9.46
C LEU A 141 -7.87 -8.15 10.73
N LEU A 142 -6.66 -7.67 11.01
CA LEU A 142 -5.87 -8.08 12.18
C LEU A 142 -6.16 -7.24 13.43
N TYR A 143 -7.02 -6.22 13.34
CA TYR A 143 -7.22 -5.21 14.39
C TYR A 143 -5.91 -4.63 14.90
N ALA A 144 -5.00 -4.35 13.97
CA ALA A 144 -3.64 -3.89 14.25
C ALA A 144 -3.46 -2.41 13.93
N ASP A 145 -2.58 -1.78 14.68
CA ASP A 145 -2.13 -0.41 14.42
C ASP A 145 -1.24 -0.35 13.16
N LEU A 146 -1.51 0.61 12.28
CA LEU A 146 -0.82 0.80 11.01
C LEU A 146 0.64 1.21 11.22
N ASP A 147 0.96 1.98 12.26
CA ASP A 147 2.33 2.43 12.53
C ASP A 147 3.22 1.26 13.01
N VAL A 148 2.65 0.39 13.84
CA VAL A 148 3.32 -0.84 14.29
C VAL A 148 3.48 -1.82 13.13
N PHE A 149 2.48 -1.93 12.25
CA PHE A 149 2.58 -2.72 11.03
C PHE A 149 3.67 -2.19 10.09
N SER A 150 3.69 -0.88 9.83
CA SER A 150 4.65 -0.22 8.94
C SER A 150 6.10 -0.41 9.39
N SER A 151 6.37 -0.12 10.67
CA SER A 151 7.70 -0.31 11.26
C SER A 151 8.16 -1.77 11.23
N THR A 152 7.24 -2.72 11.44
CA THR A 152 7.55 -4.17 11.38
C THR A 152 7.77 -4.64 9.96
N TYR A 153 6.97 -4.17 9.00
CA TYR A 153 7.10 -4.47 7.58
C TYR A 153 8.46 -4.00 7.04
N MET A 154 8.84 -2.75 7.30
CA MET A 154 10.13 -2.21 6.87
C MET A 154 11.30 -2.97 7.52
N GLN A 155 11.17 -3.33 8.80
CA GLN A 155 12.18 -4.14 9.48
C GLN A 155 12.34 -5.50 8.81
N ILE A 156 11.25 -6.24 8.55
CA ILE A 156 11.35 -7.60 8.03
C ILE A 156 11.84 -7.64 6.59
N VAL A 157 11.42 -6.69 5.74
CA VAL A 157 11.93 -6.58 4.36
C VAL A 157 13.44 -6.36 4.36
N LYS A 158 13.93 -5.45 5.22
CA LYS A 158 15.37 -5.20 5.37
C LYS A 158 16.12 -6.41 5.95
N LEU A 159 15.52 -7.09 6.93
CA LEU A 159 16.14 -8.22 7.63
C LEU A 159 16.31 -9.44 6.71
N LEU A 160 15.32 -9.70 5.86
CA LEU A 160 15.33 -10.80 4.91
C LEU A 160 16.02 -10.45 3.59
N GLY A 161 16.42 -9.18 3.40
CA GLY A 161 17.08 -8.70 2.18
C GLY A 161 16.21 -8.83 0.92
N LEU A 162 14.90 -8.64 1.05
CA LEU A 162 13.96 -8.85 -0.05
C LEU A 162 13.77 -7.57 -0.87
N ASP A 163 13.77 -7.73 -2.20
CA ASP A 163 13.24 -6.72 -3.10
C ASP A 163 11.75 -7.00 -3.34
N VAL A 164 10.88 -6.24 -2.65
CA VAL A 164 9.44 -6.47 -2.67
C VAL A 164 8.78 -5.56 -3.70
N PRO A 165 8.03 -6.10 -4.68
CA PRO A 165 7.33 -5.30 -5.67
C PRO A 165 6.37 -4.28 -5.05
N SER A 166 6.20 -3.17 -5.76
CA SER A 166 5.20 -2.17 -5.42
C SER A 166 3.78 -2.74 -5.59
N LEU A 167 2.79 -2.04 -5.03
CA LEU A 167 1.40 -2.47 -5.14
C LEU A 167 0.93 -2.34 -6.60
N CYS A 168 0.45 -3.45 -7.19
CA CYS A 168 -0.11 -3.43 -8.53
C CYS A 168 -1.43 -2.64 -8.55
N LEU A 169 -1.39 -1.41 -9.10
CA LEU A 169 -2.58 -0.56 -9.19
C LEU A 169 -3.64 -1.13 -10.13
N ALA A 170 -3.23 -1.82 -11.20
CA ALA A 170 -4.18 -2.40 -12.15
C ALA A 170 -5.05 -3.48 -11.48
N GLU A 171 -4.45 -4.41 -10.74
CA GLU A 171 -5.20 -5.42 -9.98
C GLU A 171 -6.02 -4.80 -8.85
N LEU A 172 -5.51 -3.73 -8.22
CA LEU A 172 -6.25 -3.01 -7.19
C LEU A 172 -7.50 -2.32 -7.76
N VAL A 173 -7.40 -1.71 -8.95
CA VAL A 173 -8.56 -1.13 -9.65
C VAL A 173 -9.60 -2.21 -9.92
N LYS A 174 -9.19 -3.38 -10.45
CA LYS A 174 -10.11 -4.49 -10.73
C LYS A 174 -10.85 -4.95 -9.48
N THR A 175 -10.11 -5.22 -8.40
CA THR A 175 -10.67 -5.72 -7.14
C THR A 175 -11.53 -4.68 -6.45
N TYR A 176 -11.00 -3.46 -6.29
CA TYR A 176 -11.69 -2.39 -5.58
C TYR A 176 -12.90 -1.87 -6.35
N CYS A 177 -12.80 -1.63 -7.66
CA CYS A 177 -13.94 -1.17 -8.45
C CYS A 177 -15.04 -2.24 -8.53
N SER A 178 -14.69 -3.53 -8.53
CA SER A 178 -15.67 -4.62 -8.50
C SER A 178 -16.44 -4.73 -7.18
N SER A 179 -15.95 -4.15 -6.08
CA SER A 179 -16.66 -4.18 -4.79
C SER A 179 -17.77 -3.13 -4.69
N PHE A 180 -17.83 -2.16 -5.60
CA PHE A 180 -18.86 -1.11 -5.62
C PHE A 180 -20.21 -1.73 -6.01
N LYS A 181 -21.23 -1.57 -5.17
CA LYS A 181 -22.57 -2.15 -5.39
C LYS A 181 -23.41 -1.32 -6.38
N LEU A 182 -22.87 -1.10 -7.58
CA LEU A 182 -23.45 -0.25 -8.63
C LEU A 182 -23.95 -1.03 -9.85
N PHE A 183 -23.75 -2.34 -9.87
CA PHE A 183 -24.04 -3.16 -11.06
C PHE A 183 -25.45 -3.75 -11.06
N GLN A 184 -26.21 -3.55 -9.97
CA GLN A 184 -27.58 -4.03 -9.83
C GLN A 184 -28.44 -2.98 -9.13
N ALA A 185 -29.69 -2.82 -9.59
CA ALA A 185 -30.64 -1.93 -8.94
C ALA A 185 -31.00 -2.46 -7.55
N SER A 186 -31.06 -1.56 -6.57
CA SER A 186 -31.44 -1.87 -5.18
C SER A 186 -32.18 -0.69 -4.58
N PRO A 187 -32.82 -0.81 -3.40
CA PRO A 187 -33.52 0.32 -2.77
C PRO A 187 -32.63 1.55 -2.57
N SER A 188 -31.33 1.34 -2.39
CA SER A 188 -30.32 2.41 -2.28
C SER A 188 -29.75 2.90 -3.62
N VAL A 189 -29.90 2.13 -4.70
CA VAL A 189 -29.32 2.41 -6.03
C VAL A 189 -30.42 2.43 -7.10
N PRO A 190 -30.90 3.63 -7.48
CA PRO A 190 -31.88 3.79 -8.56
C PRO A 190 -31.38 3.24 -9.89
N ALA A 191 -32.28 2.84 -10.79
CA ALA A 191 -31.93 2.30 -12.11
C ALA A 191 -31.03 3.25 -12.93
N LYS A 192 -31.21 4.57 -12.80
CA LYS A 192 -30.35 5.59 -13.45
C LYS A 192 -28.88 5.56 -13.01
N TYR A 193 -28.61 5.01 -11.84
CA TYR A 193 -27.28 4.95 -11.23
C TYR A 193 -26.61 3.61 -11.42
N VAL A 194 -27.34 2.62 -11.95
CA VAL A 194 -26.78 1.33 -12.35
C VAL A 194 -25.88 1.53 -13.56
N GLU A 195 -24.74 0.87 -13.56
CA GLU A 195 -23.77 0.95 -14.64
C GLU A 195 -23.18 -0.42 -14.98
N ASP A 196 -22.71 -0.56 -16.22
CA ASP A 196 -22.00 -1.77 -16.65
C ASP A 196 -20.62 -1.89 -15.99
N LYS A 197 -20.30 -3.09 -15.51
CA LYS A 197 -19.07 -3.39 -14.78
C LYS A 197 -17.83 -3.20 -15.65
N GLU A 198 -17.85 -3.67 -16.89
CA GLU A 198 -16.68 -3.60 -17.79
C GLU A 198 -16.42 -2.16 -18.24
N LYS A 199 -17.46 -1.38 -18.57
CA LYS A 199 -17.33 0.05 -18.86
C LYS A 199 -16.77 0.83 -17.67
N MET A 200 -17.24 0.53 -16.46
CA MET A 200 -16.73 1.12 -15.22
C MET A 200 -15.25 0.82 -15.01
N LEU A 201 -14.84 -0.43 -15.15
CA LEU A 201 -13.45 -0.86 -14.98
C LEU A 201 -12.53 -0.22 -16.02
N SER A 202 -12.90 -0.30 -17.30
CA SER A 202 -12.13 0.25 -18.40
C SER A 202 -11.90 1.76 -18.25
N ARG A 203 -12.95 2.52 -17.93
CA ARG A 203 -12.83 3.97 -17.78
C ARG A 203 -12.11 4.37 -16.50
N THR A 204 -12.32 3.64 -15.40
CA THR A 204 -11.57 3.86 -14.14
C THR A 204 -10.09 3.63 -14.35
N MET A 205 -9.70 2.56 -15.06
CA MET A 205 -8.29 2.26 -15.34
C MET A 205 -7.63 3.40 -16.11
N GLN A 206 -8.26 3.89 -17.17
CA GLN A 206 -7.75 5.00 -17.97
C GLN A 206 -7.57 6.29 -17.15
N LEU A 207 -8.47 6.57 -16.21
CA LEU A 207 -8.37 7.73 -15.31
C LEU A 207 -7.28 7.56 -14.26
N VAL A 208 -7.05 6.34 -13.76
CA VAL A 208 -5.96 6.04 -12.82
C VAL A 208 -4.60 6.12 -13.52
N GLU A 209 -4.49 5.61 -14.75
CA GLU A 209 -3.31 5.76 -15.59
C GLU A 209 -3.02 7.23 -15.89
N LEU A 210 -4.05 8.00 -16.27
CA LEU A 210 -3.94 9.44 -16.44
C LEU A 210 -3.42 10.12 -15.15
N ALA A 211 -3.99 9.78 -14.00
CA ALA A 211 -3.56 10.32 -12.71
C ALA A 211 -2.08 9.98 -12.40
N ASN A 212 -1.61 8.81 -12.84
CA ASN A 212 -0.21 8.40 -12.69
C ASN A 212 0.71 9.21 -13.62
N GLU A 213 0.33 9.36 -14.90
CA GLU A 213 1.05 10.16 -15.91
C GLU A 213 1.15 11.65 -15.53
N THR A 214 0.17 12.16 -14.77
CA THR A 214 0.10 13.57 -14.37
C THR A 214 0.46 13.83 -12.90
N TRP A 215 1.32 13.00 -12.30
CA TRP A 215 1.90 13.22 -10.95
C TRP A 215 0.91 13.24 -9.77
N LEU A 216 -0.27 12.63 -9.91
CA LEU A 216 -1.28 12.62 -8.84
C LEU A 216 -1.17 11.41 -7.90
N VAL A 217 -0.43 10.37 -8.29
CA VAL A 217 -0.26 9.10 -7.54
C VAL A 217 0.99 9.11 -6.67
N THR A 218 2.10 9.65 -7.15
CA THR A 218 3.42 9.58 -6.49
C THR A 218 3.38 10.18 -5.08
N GLY A 219 3.82 9.40 -4.08
CA GLY A 219 3.87 9.82 -2.68
C GLY A 219 2.50 9.89 -1.98
N ARG A 220 1.44 9.31 -2.56
CA ARG A 220 0.08 9.38 -2.04
C ARG A 220 -0.52 8.00 -1.83
N HIS A 221 -1.53 7.92 -0.97
CA HIS A 221 -2.33 6.70 -0.82
C HIS A 221 -3.06 6.39 -2.14
N PRO A 222 -2.99 5.14 -2.65
CA PRO A 222 -3.54 4.80 -3.96
C PRO A 222 -5.07 4.65 -3.95
N LEU A 223 -5.64 4.12 -2.86
CA LEU A 223 -7.09 3.86 -2.76
C LEU A 223 -7.95 5.13 -3.00
N PRO A 224 -7.65 6.29 -2.38
CA PRO A 224 -8.37 7.54 -2.67
C PRO A 224 -8.29 8.03 -4.12
N VAL A 225 -7.20 7.73 -4.83
CA VAL A 225 -7.07 8.07 -6.27
C VAL A 225 -8.06 7.24 -7.08
N ILE A 226 -8.13 5.93 -6.77
CA ILE A 226 -9.08 5.02 -7.42
C ILE A 226 -10.51 5.43 -7.09
N THR A 227 -10.84 5.75 -5.83
CA THR A 227 -12.19 6.22 -5.46
C THR A 227 -12.62 7.46 -6.28
N ALA A 228 -11.72 8.43 -6.45
CA ALA A 228 -11.98 9.62 -7.26
C ALA A 228 -12.13 9.29 -8.76
N ALA A 229 -11.28 8.41 -9.29
CA ALA A 229 -11.35 7.95 -10.67
C ALA A 229 -12.63 7.15 -10.96
N THR A 230 -13.02 6.23 -10.07
CA THR A 230 -14.25 5.43 -10.18
C THR A 230 -15.49 6.32 -10.16
N PHE A 231 -15.50 7.35 -9.30
CA PHE A 231 -16.57 8.34 -9.29
C PHE A 231 -16.67 9.12 -10.60
N LEU A 232 -15.55 9.61 -11.15
CA LEU A 232 -15.56 10.31 -12.45
C LEU A 232 -15.89 9.39 -13.63
N ALA A 233 -15.44 8.14 -13.60
CA ALA A 233 -15.82 7.13 -14.58
C ALA A 233 -17.34 6.95 -14.59
N TRP A 234 -17.92 6.71 -13.41
CA TRP A 234 -19.36 6.58 -13.25
C TRP A 234 -20.13 7.84 -13.68
N GLN A 235 -19.70 9.04 -13.27
CA GLN A 235 -20.39 10.27 -13.67
C GLN A 235 -20.32 10.52 -15.17
N SER A 236 -19.16 10.28 -15.81
CA SER A 236 -18.97 10.54 -17.24
C SER A 236 -19.67 9.55 -18.16
N LEU A 237 -20.05 8.37 -17.68
CA LEU A 237 -20.80 7.38 -18.47
C LEU A 237 -22.24 7.82 -18.71
N GLN A 238 -22.85 8.51 -17.73
CA GLN A 238 -24.19 9.10 -17.88
C GLN A 238 -24.25 10.48 -17.19
N PRO A 239 -23.67 11.54 -17.79
CA PRO A 239 -23.49 12.83 -17.14
C PRO A 239 -24.82 13.51 -16.77
N ALA A 240 -25.82 13.44 -17.64
CA ALA A 240 -27.08 14.17 -17.51
C ALA A 240 -27.80 13.91 -16.16
N ASP A 241 -27.84 12.65 -15.72
CA ASP A 241 -28.50 12.28 -14.47
C ASP A 241 -27.56 12.32 -13.24
N ARG A 242 -26.25 12.13 -13.45
CA ARG A 242 -25.29 11.82 -12.37
C ARG A 242 -24.47 13.00 -11.86
N LEU A 243 -24.44 14.10 -12.60
CA LEU A 243 -23.76 15.35 -12.19
C LEU A 243 -24.33 15.97 -10.90
N SER A 244 -25.59 15.65 -10.57
CA SER A 244 -26.24 16.06 -9.31
C SER A 244 -25.76 15.29 -8.09
N CYS A 245 -25.12 14.13 -8.29
CA CYS A 245 -24.65 13.26 -7.21
C CYS A 245 -23.25 13.67 -6.74
N SER A 246 -23.06 13.86 -5.43
CA SER A 246 -21.75 14.15 -4.84
C SER A 246 -20.93 12.88 -4.60
N LEU A 247 -19.61 13.04 -4.45
CA LEU A 247 -18.68 11.94 -4.14
C LEU A 247 -19.10 11.17 -2.87
N ALA A 248 -19.50 11.88 -1.81
CA ALA A 248 -19.95 11.26 -0.57
C ALA A 248 -21.25 10.46 -0.75
N ARG A 249 -22.21 11.01 -1.51
CA ARG A 249 -23.46 10.31 -1.84
C ARG A 249 -23.17 9.06 -2.68
N PHE A 250 -22.26 9.15 -3.64
CA PHE A 250 -21.78 8.04 -4.47
C PHE A 250 -21.14 6.91 -3.66
N CYS A 251 -20.22 7.21 -2.74
CA CYS A 251 -19.62 6.17 -1.89
C CYS A 251 -20.68 5.49 -1.01
N LYS A 252 -21.64 6.26 -0.47
CA LYS A 252 -22.73 5.73 0.36
C LYS A 252 -23.66 4.78 -0.41
N LEU A 253 -24.06 5.15 -1.63
CA LEU A 253 -24.90 4.28 -2.46
C LEU A 253 -24.15 3.04 -2.97
N ALA A 254 -22.84 3.15 -3.19
CA ALA A 254 -22.01 2.03 -3.62
C ALA A 254 -21.60 1.11 -2.45
N ASN A 255 -21.92 1.50 -1.21
CA ASN A 255 -21.56 0.80 0.02
C ASN A 255 -20.04 0.63 0.19
N VAL A 256 -19.31 1.72 0.01
CA VAL A 256 -17.85 1.80 0.20
C VAL A 256 -17.53 3.01 1.07
N ASP A 257 -16.56 2.86 1.98
CA ASP A 257 -16.12 3.97 2.81
C ASP A 257 -15.48 5.09 1.97
N LEU A 258 -15.74 6.35 2.33
CA LEU A 258 -15.15 7.51 1.68
C LEU A 258 -13.77 7.81 2.29
N PRO A 259 -12.66 7.59 1.56
CA PRO A 259 -11.34 7.93 2.07
C PRO A 259 -11.17 9.45 2.12
N TYR A 260 -10.64 9.98 3.22
CA TYR A 260 -10.47 11.43 3.43
C TYR A 260 -9.77 12.16 2.25
N PRO A 261 -8.67 11.64 1.66
CA PRO A 261 -7.99 12.34 0.56
C PRO A 261 -8.75 12.33 -0.78
N ALA A 262 -9.84 11.56 -0.92
CA ALA A 262 -10.50 11.32 -2.21
C ALA A 262 -11.06 12.62 -2.81
N SER A 263 -11.60 13.52 -1.98
CA SER A 263 -12.09 14.83 -2.44
C SER A 263 -10.97 15.69 -3.05
N SER A 264 -9.76 15.65 -2.49
CA SER A 264 -8.61 16.36 -3.04
C SER A 264 -8.17 15.74 -4.37
N ARG A 265 -8.13 14.41 -4.47
CA ARG A 265 -7.79 13.69 -5.71
C ARG A 265 -8.78 14.00 -6.82
N LEU A 266 -10.07 14.06 -6.50
CA LEU A 266 -11.12 14.42 -7.45
C LEU A 266 -10.92 15.82 -8.03
N GLN A 267 -10.63 16.81 -7.18
CA GLN A 267 -10.41 18.18 -7.64
C GLN A 267 -9.15 18.31 -8.51
N GLU A 268 -8.07 17.62 -8.16
CA GLU A 268 -6.83 17.61 -8.94
C GLU A 268 -7.04 16.91 -10.30
N LEU A 269 -7.76 15.79 -10.33
CA LEU A 269 -8.05 15.05 -11.56
C LEU A 269 -8.95 15.86 -12.52
N LEU A 270 -9.96 16.56 -11.99
CA LEU A 270 -10.77 17.51 -12.77
C LEU A 270 -9.92 18.67 -13.31
N ALA A 271 -8.96 19.18 -12.54
CA ALA A 271 -8.06 20.25 -12.99
C ALA A 271 -7.12 19.76 -14.13
N VAL A 272 -6.64 18.52 -14.05
CA VAL A 272 -5.87 17.88 -15.13
C VAL A 272 -6.70 17.77 -16.40
N LEU A 273 -7.94 17.28 -16.29
CA LEU A 273 -8.86 17.14 -17.44
C LEU A 273 -9.17 18.49 -18.09
N LEU A 274 -9.35 19.56 -17.30
CA LEU A 274 -9.54 20.91 -17.83
C LEU A 274 -8.32 21.39 -18.64
N ARG A 275 -7.11 21.10 -18.15
CA ARG A 275 -5.88 21.45 -18.87
C ARG A 275 -5.73 20.68 -20.18
N MET A 276 -6.11 19.40 -20.19
CA MET A 276 -6.16 18.61 -21.41
C MET A 276 -7.20 19.18 -22.39
N ALA A 277 -8.34 19.67 -21.90
CA ALA A 277 -9.38 20.26 -22.75
C ALA A 277 -8.92 21.56 -23.44
N GLU A 278 -8.06 22.37 -22.82
CA GLU A 278 -7.48 23.58 -23.43
C GLU A 278 -6.62 23.30 -24.68
N GLN A 279 -6.16 22.06 -24.84
CA GLN A 279 -5.37 21.60 -25.99
C GLN A 279 -6.24 21.36 -27.24
N LEU A 280 -7.55 21.11 -27.05
CA LEU A 280 -8.50 20.88 -28.13
C LEU A 280 -9.26 22.19 -28.42
N ALA A 281 -9.05 22.75 -29.62
CA ALA A 281 -9.63 24.06 -29.99
C ALA A 281 -11.15 24.14 -29.81
N TRP A 282 -11.87 23.06 -30.14
CA TRP A 282 -13.33 22.97 -30.04
C TRP A 282 -13.85 22.81 -28.60
N LEU A 283 -13.01 22.37 -27.65
CA LEU A 283 -13.34 22.38 -26.22
C LEU A 283 -12.92 23.68 -25.54
N ARG A 284 -11.79 24.25 -25.94
CA ARG A 284 -11.28 25.53 -25.43
C ARG A 284 -12.28 26.68 -25.62
N VAL A 285 -12.98 26.70 -26.75
CA VAL A 285 -14.02 27.71 -27.02
C VAL A 285 -15.20 27.63 -26.05
N LEU A 286 -15.49 26.45 -25.50
CA LEU A 286 -16.62 26.23 -24.58
C LEU A 286 -16.36 26.73 -23.16
N ARG A 287 -15.12 27.15 -22.83
CA ARG A 287 -14.72 27.64 -21.49
C ARG A 287 -15.23 26.73 -20.36
N LEU A 288 -14.81 25.48 -20.43
CA LEU A 288 -15.26 24.43 -19.52
C LEU A 288 -14.91 24.75 -18.06
N ASP A 289 -15.83 24.40 -17.18
CA ASP A 289 -15.66 24.35 -15.74
C ASP A 289 -15.57 22.90 -15.24
N LYS A 290 -15.32 22.73 -13.94
CA LYS A 290 -15.17 21.40 -13.31
C LYS A 290 -16.41 20.51 -13.44
N ARG A 291 -17.59 21.06 -13.73
CA ARG A 291 -18.84 20.30 -13.91
C ARG A 291 -19.05 19.95 -15.38
N SER A 292 -18.93 20.92 -16.27
CA SER A 292 -19.14 20.74 -17.71
C SER A 292 -18.06 19.90 -18.37
N VAL A 293 -16.83 19.81 -17.83
CA VAL A 293 -15.78 18.91 -18.36
C VAL A 293 -16.16 17.43 -18.24
N VAL A 294 -17.01 17.06 -17.28
CA VAL A 294 -17.38 15.65 -17.01
C VAL A 294 -18.01 14.98 -18.22
N LYS A 295 -18.78 15.72 -19.02
CA LYS A 295 -19.44 15.19 -20.22
C LYS A 295 -18.46 14.88 -21.38
N HIS A 296 -17.27 15.48 -21.35
CA HIS A 296 -16.23 15.32 -22.37
C HIS A 296 -15.10 14.37 -21.95
N ILE A 297 -15.21 13.74 -20.77
CA ILE A 297 -14.18 12.80 -20.29
C ILE A 297 -13.98 11.64 -21.27
N GLY A 298 -15.03 11.16 -21.95
CA GLY A 298 -14.90 10.14 -22.99
C GLY A 298 -13.95 10.58 -24.11
N ASP A 299 -14.18 11.78 -24.66
CA ASP A 299 -13.39 12.36 -25.74
C ASP A 299 -11.93 12.62 -25.31
N LEU A 300 -11.75 13.13 -24.09
CA LEU A 300 -10.43 13.42 -23.52
C LEU A 300 -9.61 12.13 -23.28
N LEU A 301 -10.27 11.06 -22.79
CA LEU A 301 -9.59 9.78 -22.55
C LEU A 301 -9.22 9.07 -23.85
N GLN A 302 -10.04 9.18 -24.90
CA GLN A 302 -9.74 8.63 -26.21
C GLN A 302 -8.41 9.15 -26.78
N HIS A 303 -8.06 10.41 -26.50
CA HIS A 303 -6.83 11.05 -26.97
C HIS A 303 -5.80 11.31 -25.85
N ARG A 304 -5.91 10.64 -24.70
CA ARG A 304 -5.15 10.96 -23.48
C ARG A 304 -3.64 11.06 -23.69
N GLN A 305 -3.01 10.11 -24.38
CA GLN A 305 -1.55 10.11 -24.57
C GLN A 305 -1.08 11.33 -25.38
N SER A 306 -1.84 11.71 -26.42
CA SER A 306 -1.53 12.88 -27.24
C SER A 306 -1.73 14.17 -26.45
N LEU A 307 -2.83 14.27 -25.70
CA LEU A 307 -3.17 15.46 -24.92
C LEU A 307 -2.21 15.68 -23.76
N VAL A 308 -1.79 14.62 -23.07
CA VAL A 308 -0.79 14.68 -22.00
C VAL A 308 0.55 15.17 -22.55
N ARG A 309 1.04 14.62 -23.67
CA ARG A 309 2.27 15.08 -24.32
C ARG A 309 2.19 16.55 -24.74
N SER A 310 1.05 16.97 -25.31
CA SER A 310 0.82 18.36 -25.70
C SER A 310 0.85 19.31 -24.49
N ALA A 311 0.18 18.91 -23.40
CA ALA A 311 0.14 19.69 -22.17
C ALA A 311 1.52 19.84 -21.48
N PHE A 312 2.40 18.84 -21.61
CA PHE A 312 3.79 18.96 -21.15
C PHE A 312 4.63 19.88 -22.07
N ARG A 313 4.48 19.78 -23.39
CA ARG A 313 5.24 20.57 -24.38
C ARG A 313 4.97 22.07 -24.28
N ASP A 314 3.70 22.46 -24.12
CA ASP A 314 3.35 23.87 -23.99
C ASP A 314 3.92 24.47 -22.70
N GLY A 315 4.09 23.65 -21.66
CA GLY A 315 4.74 24.06 -20.43
C GLY A 315 6.24 24.34 -20.59
N THR A 316 6.97 23.54 -21.38
CA THR A 316 8.42 23.71 -21.58
C THR A 316 8.75 24.91 -22.46
N ALA A 317 7.95 25.19 -23.49
CA ALA A 317 8.16 26.32 -24.40
C ALA A 317 8.07 27.69 -23.69
N GLU A 318 7.27 27.79 -22.61
CA GLU A 318 7.14 29.01 -21.81
C GLU A 318 8.25 29.20 -20.75
N VAL A 319 8.91 28.11 -20.32
CA VAL A 319 10.06 28.20 -19.38
C VAL A 319 11.30 28.72 -20.11
N GLU A 320 11.56 28.23 -21.33
CA GLU A 320 12.69 28.69 -22.15
C GLU A 320 12.55 30.16 -22.61
N THR A 321 11.32 30.66 -22.75
CA THR A 321 11.09 32.09 -23.04
C THR A 321 11.26 32.97 -21.80
N ARG A 322 10.99 32.46 -20.60
CA ARG A 322 11.23 33.19 -19.33
C ARG A 322 12.69 33.25 -18.92
N GLU A 323 13.50 32.25 -19.25
CA GLU A 323 14.95 32.25 -18.94
C GLU A 323 15.78 33.17 -19.85
N LYS A 324 15.23 33.59 -20.99
CA LYS A 324 15.90 34.49 -21.95
C LYS A 324 15.71 35.99 -21.68
N GLU A 325 14.92 36.37 -20.67
CA GLU A 325 14.87 37.77 -20.20
C GLU A 325 15.95 37.97 -19.11
N PRO A 326 17.03 38.73 -19.37
CA PRO A 326 18.03 39.00 -18.35
C PRO A 326 17.41 39.89 -17.25
N PRO A 327 17.74 39.66 -15.96
CA PRO A 327 17.32 40.55 -14.89
C PRO A 327 18.06 41.88 -15.05
N GLY A 328 17.34 42.91 -15.53
CA GLY A 328 17.85 44.26 -15.67
C GLY A 328 18.34 44.79 -14.32
N TRP A 329 19.66 44.88 -14.16
CA TRP A 329 20.29 45.67 -13.11
C TRP A 329 20.10 47.14 -13.45
N GLY A 330 19.15 47.80 -12.80
CA GLY A 330 19.02 49.25 -12.84
C GLY A 330 19.99 49.90 -11.86
N GLN A 331 21.10 50.43 -12.37
CA GLN A 331 21.89 51.49 -11.73
C GLN A 331 21.79 52.75 -12.60
N GLY A 332 21.59 53.91 -11.97
CA GLY A 332 21.86 55.22 -12.57
C GLY A 332 20.72 56.23 -12.46
N GLN A 333 20.88 57.17 -11.53
CA GLN A 333 20.15 58.44 -11.45
C GLN A 333 20.44 59.35 -12.66
N GLY A 334 19.49 60.19 -13.02
CA GLY A 334 19.69 61.32 -13.94
C GLY A 334 18.36 62.02 -14.27
N GLU A 335 18.20 63.23 -13.76
CA GLU A 335 17.07 64.13 -13.99
C GLU A 335 16.97 64.58 -15.47
N GLY A 336 15.74 64.90 -15.91
CA GLY A 336 15.49 65.54 -17.21
C GLY A 336 14.00 65.61 -17.53
N GLU A 337 13.43 66.80 -17.39
CA GLU A 337 12.05 67.16 -17.72
C GLU A 337 11.69 66.97 -19.21
N VAL A 338 10.38 67.08 -19.46
CA VAL A 338 9.67 67.51 -20.69
C VAL A 338 8.81 66.44 -21.39
N GLY A 339 7.50 66.52 -21.11
CA GLY A 339 6.54 67.02 -22.10
C GLY A 339 6.13 66.13 -23.29
N ASN A 340 5.22 65.21 -23.01
CA ASN A 340 3.94 64.93 -23.69
C ASN A 340 3.84 64.55 -25.20
N ASN A 341 2.79 63.75 -25.46
CA ASN A 341 2.22 63.25 -26.73
C ASN A 341 2.87 61.93 -27.24
N SER A 342 2.19 60.78 -27.30
CA SER A 342 0.85 60.57 -27.87
C SER A 342 0.29 59.18 -27.54
N LEU A 343 -1.04 59.12 -27.33
CA LEU A 343 -1.97 58.01 -27.62
C LEU A 343 -1.71 56.64 -26.95
N GLY A 344 -2.24 56.50 -25.73
CA GLY A 344 -2.38 55.20 -25.07
C GLY A 344 -3.48 54.34 -25.70
N LEU A 345 -3.10 53.22 -26.29
CA LEU A 345 -3.98 52.06 -26.45
C LEU A 345 -4.06 51.31 -25.10
N PRO A 346 -5.24 50.80 -24.71
CA PRO A 346 -5.39 50.10 -23.44
C PRO A 346 -4.59 48.80 -23.47
N GLN A 347 -3.67 48.67 -22.51
CA GLN A 347 -2.91 47.47 -22.23
C GLN A 347 -3.90 46.33 -21.93
N GLY A 348 -4.20 45.53 -22.95
CA GLY A 348 -4.94 44.29 -22.80
C GLY A 348 -4.21 43.39 -21.82
N LYS A 349 -4.88 43.05 -20.72
CA LYS A 349 -4.41 42.04 -19.76
C LYS A 349 -4.00 40.80 -20.54
N ARG A 350 -2.70 40.48 -20.55
CA ARG A 350 -2.18 39.22 -21.11
C ARG A 350 -2.97 38.06 -20.48
N PRO A 351 -3.47 37.09 -21.27
CA PRO A 351 -4.08 35.91 -20.70
C PRO A 351 -3.07 35.20 -19.80
N ALA A 352 -3.54 34.69 -18.66
CA ALA A 352 -2.71 33.92 -17.74
C ALA A 352 -2.03 32.78 -18.51
N SER A 353 -0.71 32.66 -18.37
CA SER A 353 0.07 31.59 -18.99
C SER A 353 -0.55 30.22 -18.67
N PRO A 354 -0.68 29.30 -19.64
CA PRO A 354 -1.11 27.94 -19.40
C PRO A 354 -0.22 27.32 -18.33
N ALA A 355 -0.83 26.99 -17.19
CA ALA A 355 -0.08 26.49 -16.05
C ALA A 355 0.65 25.16 -16.42
N LEU A 356 1.91 25.02 -16.01
CA LEU A 356 2.73 23.83 -16.27
C LEU A 356 2.24 22.60 -15.52
N LEU A 357 2.29 21.41 -16.14
CA LEU A 357 1.92 20.16 -15.49
C LEU A 357 3.05 19.70 -14.54
N LEU A 358 2.86 19.96 -13.25
CA LEU A 358 3.79 19.64 -12.17
C LEU A 358 3.07 18.94 -11.02
N PRO A 359 3.80 18.23 -10.14
CA PRO A 359 3.22 17.69 -8.90
C PRO A 359 2.47 18.78 -8.11
N PRO A 360 1.26 18.51 -7.57
CA PRO A 360 0.44 19.53 -6.91
C PRO A 360 1.10 20.22 -5.71
N CYS A 361 2.10 19.60 -5.08
CA CYS A 361 2.86 20.21 -4.00
C CYS A 361 3.83 21.32 -4.48
N MET A 362 4.26 21.29 -5.74
CA MET A 362 5.18 22.28 -6.33
C MET A 362 4.45 23.52 -6.84
N LEU A 363 3.16 23.41 -7.17
CA LEU A 363 2.33 24.52 -7.66
C LEU A 363 1.78 25.43 -6.54
N LYS A 364 2.32 25.32 -5.32
CA LYS A 364 1.92 26.17 -4.19
C LYS A 364 2.73 27.46 -4.20
N SER A 365 2.07 28.57 -3.85
CA SER A 365 2.74 29.84 -3.62
C SER A 365 3.84 29.64 -2.55
N PRO A 366 5.06 30.16 -2.75
CA PRO A 366 6.11 30.11 -1.75
C PRO A 366 5.60 30.72 -0.45
N LYS A 367 5.58 29.93 0.63
CA LYS A 367 5.38 30.48 1.96
C LYS A 367 6.65 31.24 2.32
N ARG A 368 6.66 32.56 2.13
CA ARG A 368 7.79 33.42 2.52
C ARG A 368 7.88 33.43 4.05
N ILE A 369 8.64 32.49 4.59
CA ILE A 369 9.23 32.61 5.92
C ILE A 369 10.72 32.57 5.66
N CYS A 370 11.27 33.73 5.31
CA CYS A 370 12.70 33.98 5.33
C CYS A 370 13.00 34.75 6.62
N PRO A 371 13.12 34.09 7.80
CA PRO A 371 14.01 34.66 8.79
C PRO A 371 15.37 34.65 8.10
N VAL A 372 16.01 35.81 8.02
CA VAL A 372 17.43 35.90 7.66
C VAL A 372 18.13 34.82 8.51
N PRO A 373 18.80 33.81 7.90
CA PRO A 373 19.48 32.79 8.69
C PRO A 373 20.43 33.56 9.62
N PRO A 374 20.27 33.46 10.96
CA PRO A 374 21.15 34.18 11.85
C PRO A 374 22.55 33.67 11.55
N VAL A 375 23.42 34.56 11.07
CA VAL A 375 24.83 34.24 10.89
C VAL A 375 25.34 33.88 12.27
N SER A 376 25.58 32.59 12.48
CA SER A 376 26.02 32.07 13.78
C SER A 376 27.54 32.18 13.85
N THR A 377 28.01 32.96 14.81
CA THR A 377 29.42 33.02 15.21
C THR A 377 29.70 32.21 16.46
N VAL A 378 28.76 31.35 16.87
CA VAL A 378 28.84 30.56 18.11
C VAL A 378 29.92 29.49 17.97
N THR A 379 30.94 29.55 18.84
CA THR A 379 32.04 28.57 18.88
C THR A 379 31.74 27.36 19.75
N GLY A 380 30.87 27.51 20.75
CA GLY A 380 30.54 26.47 21.74
C GLY A 380 31.38 26.56 23.02
N ASP A 381 32.46 27.35 23.00
CA ASP A 381 33.36 27.61 24.14
C ASP A 381 33.16 29.01 24.73
N GLU A 382 32.11 29.71 24.31
CA GLU A 382 31.75 31.03 24.83
C GLU A 382 31.46 30.94 26.34
N ASN A 383 31.95 31.91 27.11
CA ASN A 383 31.70 31.96 28.55
C ASN A 383 30.21 32.18 28.83
N ILE A 384 29.59 31.25 29.56
CA ILE A 384 28.20 31.37 30.03
C ILE A 384 28.23 32.01 31.42
N SER A 385 27.71 33.24 31.53
CA SER A 385 27.68 33.95 32.81
C SER A 385 26.64 33.36 33.77
N ASP A 386 26.84 33.51 35.07
CA ASP A 386 25.86 33.09 36.09
C ASP A 386 24.48 33.76 35.87
N SER A 387 24.46 34.98 35.33
CA SER A 387 23.22 35.70 34.98
C SER A 387 22.46 35.07 33.79
N GLU A 388 23.17 34.43 32.85
CA GLU A 388 22.54 33.68 31.76
C GLU A 388 21.96 32.35 32.28
N ILE A 389 22.51 31.81 33.37
CA ILE A 389 22.00 30.60 34.02
C ILE A 389 20.83 30.91 34.94
N GLU A 390 20.88 32.01 35.70
CA GLU A 390 19.90 32.34 36.73
C GLU A 390 18.50 32.58 36.17
N GLN A 391 18.37 33.06 34.92
CA GLN A 391 17.07 33.22 34.25
C GLN A 391 16.31 31.90 34.05
N TYR A 392 17.00 30.75 34.08
CA TYR A 392 16.36 29.43 34.02
C TYR A 392 15.98 28.89 35.40
N LEU A 393 16.43 29.54 36.48
CA LEU A 393 16.09 29.18 37.85
C LEU A 393 14.81 29.91 38.27
N ARG A 394 13.87 29.16 38.84
CA ARG A 394 12.70 29.77 39.47
C ARG A 394 13.13 30.58 40.68
N THR A 395 12.56 31.76 40.81
CA THR A 395 12.73 32.59 41.99
C THR A 395 12.10 31.90 43.22
N PRO A 396 12.57 32.21 44.44
CA PRO A 396 11.98 31.66 45.67
C PRO A 396 10.49 31.96 45.85
N GLN A 397 9.97 33.01 45.20
CA GLN A 397 8.55 33.33 45.18
C GLN A 397 7.79 32.37 44.25
N GLU A 398 8.26 32.17 43.03
CA GLU A 398 7.68 31.22 42.07
C GLU A 398 7.67 29.79 42.60
N VAL A 399 8.71 29.39 43.35
CA VAL A 399 8.76 28.07 44.01
C VAL A 399 7.65 27.94 45.05
N ARG A 400 7.45 28.96 45.91
CA ARG A 400 6.40 28.95 46.94
C ARG A 400 5.01 28.94 46.33
N ASP A 401 4.81 29.72 45.28
CA ASP A 401 3.52 29.78 44.58
C ASP A 401 3.21 28.46 43.85
N PHE A 402 4.23 27.83 43.25
CA PHE A 402 4.10 26.51 42.64
C PHE A 402 3.77 25.42 43.68
N GLN A 403 4.46 25.41 44.82
CA GLN A 403 4.20 24.47 45.92
C GLN A 403 2.78 24.64 46.48
N ARG A 404 2.33 25.89 46.66
CA ARG A 404 0.96 26.19 47.10
C ARG A 404 -0.07 25.66 46.09
N ALA A 405 0.16 25.89 44.80
CA ALA A 405 -0.73 25.38 43.74
C ALA A 405 -0.76 23.83 43.70
N GLN A 406 0.38 23.17 43.93
CA GLN A 406 0.46 21.72 43.97
C GLN A 406 -0.25 21.13 45.20
N ALA A 407 -0.10 21.75 46.37
CA ALA A 407 -0.78 21.34 47.60
C ALA A 407 -2.31 21.48 47.49
N ALA A 408 -2.79 22.58 46.90
CA ALA A 408 -4.22 22.77 46.63
C ALA A 408 -4.79 21.72 45.65
N ARG A 409 -4.01 21.33 44.63
CA ARG A 409 -4.41 20.24 43.71
C ARG A 409 -4.54 18.90 44.41
N GLN A 410 -3.58 18.55 45.27
CA GLN A 410 -3.60 17.29 46.02
C GLN A 410 -4.79 17.23 46.99
N ALA A 411 -5.07 18.33 47.69
CA ALA A 411 -6.23 18.46 48.55
C ALA A 411 -7.56 18.33 47.79
N ALA A 412 -7.68 18.93 46.61
CA ALA A 412 -8.86 18.82 45.76
C ALA A 412 -9.11 17.39 45.24
N THR A 413 -8.06 16.61 44.95
CA THR A 413 -8.19 15.19 44.56
C THR A 413 -8.50 14.24 45.72
N SER A 414 -8.28 14.65 46.97
CA SER A 414 -8.52 13.81 48.16
C SER A 414 -9.94 13.91 48.73
N VAL A 415 -10.80 14.79 48.20
CA VAL A 415 -12.21 14.84 48.58
C VAL A 415 -12.96 13.74 47.82
N PRO A 416 -13.54 12.72 48.50
CA PRO A 416 -14.37 11.73 47.82
C PRO A 416 -15.61 12.41 47.23
N ASN A 417 -15.99 12.08 46.00
CA ASN A 417 -17.29 12.48 45.48
C ASN A 417 -18.38 11.98 46.46
N PRO A 418 -19.31 12.84 46.91
CA PRO A 418 -20.46 12.37 47.67
C PRO A 418 -21.33 11.44 46.79
N PRO A 419 -22.10 10.53 47.41
CA PRO A 419 -22.85 9.48 46.70
C PRO A 419 -23.89 10.01 45.71
#